data_AF-W1NL89-F1
#
_entry.id   AF-W1NL89-F1
#
_cell.length_a   1.000
_cell.length_b   1.000
_cell.length_c   1.000
_cell.angle_alpha   90.00
_cell.angle_beta   90.00
_cell.angle_gamma   90.00
#
_symmetry.space_group_name_H-M   'P 1'
#
loop_
_entity.id
_entity.type
_entity.pdbx_description
1 polymer ?
#
loop_
_entity_poly.entity_id
_entity_poly.type
_entity_poly.pdbx_seq_one_letter_code
_entity_poly.pdbx_strand_id
1 'polypeptide(L)'
;MAAFWSGPLLLLGLLILQSPSWVVEGGAPPVFFFGDSILDVGNNNYLNTKAKCNMAPYGIDFPGRKPTGRFSNGLNIADFLADVYR
;
A
#
# COMPACT_ATOMS: atom_id res chain seq x y z
N MET A 1 7.57 -54.71 -7.13
CA MET A 1 8.41 -53.49 -7.11
C MET A 1 7.56 -52.21 -7.27
N ALA A 2 6.42 -52.06 -6.56
CA ALA A 2 5.53 -50.90 -6.70
C ALA A 2 5.43 -50.00 -5.44
N ALA A 3 5.97 -50.45 -4.29
CA ALA A 3 5.72 -49.81 -3.00
C ALA A 3 6.70 -48.66 -2.64
N PHE A 4 7.74 -48.42 -3.44
CA PHE A 4 8.78 -47.44 -3.09
C PHE A 4 8.40 -45.98 -3.44
N TRP A 5 7.39 -45.79 -4.28
CA TRP A 5 6.98 -44.48 -4.79
C TRP A 5 5.83 -43.82 -4.01
N SER A 6 5.14 -44.57 -3.13
CA SER A 6 3.96 -44.07 -2.40
C SER A 6 4.32 -43.18 -1.20
N GLY A 7 5.46 -43.43 -0.54
CA GLY A 7 5.91 -42.64 0.62
C GLY A 7 6.12 -41.15 0.33
N PRO A 8 6.88 -40.77 -0.72
CA PRO A 8 7.07 -39.38 -1.10
C PRO A 8 5.77 -38.66 -1.48
N LEU A 9 4.84 -39.36 -2.12
CA LEU A 9 3.55 -38.81 -2.53
C LEU A 9 2.62 -38.55 -1.32
N LEU A 10 2.63 -39.44 -0.34
CA LEU A 10 1.89 -39.25 0.91
C LEU A 10 2.45 -38.09 1.73
N LEU A 11 3.78 -37.94 1.78
CA LEU A 11 4.43 -36.83 2.47
C LEU A 11 4.11 -35.49 1.78
N LEU A 12 4.12 -35.46 0.45
CA LEU A 12 3.74 -34.28 -0.33
C LEU A 12 2.27 -33.92 -0.10
N GLY A 13 1.37 -34.91 -0.08
CA GLY A 13 -0.04 -34.69 0.25
C GLY A 13 -0.23 -34.11 1.66
N LEU A 14 0.52 -34.60 2.65
CA LEU A 14 0.48 -34.11 4.02
C LEU A 14 1.01 -32.65 4.13
N LEU A 15 2.05 -32.31 3.37
CA LEU A 15 2.60 -30.96 3.30
C LEU A 15 1.61 -29.97 2.67
N ILE A 16 0.86 -30.40 1.65
CA ILE A 16 -0.17 -29.58 1.01
C ILE A 16 -1.34 -29.34 1.98
N LEU A 17 -1.74 -30.35 2.76
CA LEU A 17 -2.80 -30.22 3.76
C LEU A 17 -2.43 -29.31 4.94
N GLN A 18 -1.13 -29.13 5.22
CA GLN A 18 -0.63 -28.21 6.26
C GLN A 18 -0.31 -26.81 5.71
N SER A 19 -0.48 -26.57 4.41
CA SER A 19 -0.25 -25.25 3.87
C SER A 19 -1.32 -24.30 4.41
N PRO A 20 -0.95 -23.10 4.91
CA PRO A 20 -1.93 -22.12 5.34
C PRO A 20 -2.81 -21.78 4.13
N SER A 21 -4.12 -21.95 4.27
CA SER A 21 -5.05 -21.37 3.33
C SER A 21 -4.83 -19.87 3.39
N TRP A 22 -4.28 -19.28 2.31
CA TRP A 22 -4.31 -17.84 2.14
C TRP A 22 -5.78 -17.44 2.09
N VAL A 23 -6.34 -17.10 3.26
CA VAL A 23 -7.54 -16.31 3.30
C VAL A 23 -7.10 -14.98 2.71
N VAL A 24 -7.39 -14.78 1.42
CA VAL A 24 -7.44 -13.45 0.87
C VAL A 24 -8.61 -12.81 1.59
N GLU A 25 -8.33 -12.22 2.74
CA GLU A 25 -9.28 -11.34 3.41
C GLU A 25 -9.72 -10.36 2.33
N GLY A 26 -11.04 -10.28 2.10
CA GLY A 26 -11.62 -9.45 1.05
C GLY A 26 -11.40 -7.97 1.37
N GLY A 27 -10.17 -7.51 1.25
CA GLY A 27 -9.81 -6.11 1.40
C GLY A 27 -10.42 -5.30 0.27
N ALA A 28 -10.69 -4.02 0.54
CA ALA A 28 -11.14 -3.11 -0.49
C ALA A 28 -10.18 -3.13 -1.70
N PRO A 29 -10.71 -3.00 -2.91
CA PRO A 29 -9.88 -2.98 -4.10
C PRO A 29 -8.90 -1.80 -4.04
N PRO A 30 -7.69 -1.94 -4.60
CA PRO A 30 -6.73 -0.84 -4.64
C PRO A 30 -7.31 0.33 -5.46
N VAL A 31 -7.15 1.55 -4.93
CA VAL A 31 -7.56 2.78 -5.60
C VAL A 31 -6.33 3.49 -6.17
N PHE A 32 -6.42 3.90 -7.45
CA PHE A 32 -5.36 4.62 -8.13
C PHE A 32 -5.81 6.06 -8.42
N PHE A 33 -5.04 7.03 -7.95
CA PHE A 33 -5.29 8.45 -8.17
C PHE A 33 -4.38 8.98 -9.27
N PHE A 34 -4.96 9.66 -10.26
CA PHE A 34 -4.26 10.32 -11.34
C PHE A 34 -4.60 11.81 -11.33
N GLY A 35 -3.59 12.67 -11.33
CA GLY A 35 -3.79 14.12 -11.32
C GLY A 35 -2.50 14.88 -11.08
N ASP A 36 -2.66 16.04 -10.45
CA ASP A 36 -1.59 17.00 -10.18
C ASP A 36 -1.34 17.15 -8.67
N SER A 37 -0.87 18.33 -8.25
CA SER A 37 -0.62 18.68 -6.85
C SER A 37 -1.80 18.45 -5.91
N ILE A 38 -3.04 18.52 -6.41
CA ILE A 38 -4.25 18.34 -5.59
C ILE A 38 -4.37 16.91 -5.06
N LEU A 39 -3.84 15.92 -5.80
CA LEU A 39 -3.90 14.51 -5.43
C LEU A 39 -2.55 13.95 -4.97
N ASP A 40 -1.47 14.74 -5.04
CA ASP A 40 -0.14 14.31 -4.63
C ASP A 40 -0.03 14.20 -3.10
N VAL A 41 0.20 12.98 -2.61
CA VAL A 41 0.43 12.65 -1.20
C VAL A 41 1.92 12.50 -0.84
N GLY A 42 2.82 12.94 -1.72
CA GLY A 42 4.28 12.92 -1.53
C GLY A 42 5.05 12.18 -2.63
N ASN A 43 4.42 11.78 -3.72
CA ASN A 43 5.04 11.09 -4.85
C ASN A 43 6.19 11.89 -5.44
N ASN A 44 6.04 13.22 -5.56
CA ASN A 44 7.10 14.07 -6.11
C ASN A 44 8.39 14.09 -5.29
N ASN A 45 8.37 13.70 -4.01
CA ASN A 45 9.58 13.63 -3.19
C ASN A 45 10.59 12.62 -3.75
N TYR A 46 10.10 11.60 -4.45
CA TYR A 46 10.88 10.53 -5.08
C TYR A 46 11.32 10.83 -6.52
N LEU A 47 10.89 11.96 -7.09
CA LEU A 47 11.23 12.35 -8.46
C LEU A 47 12.31 13.45 -8.48
N ASN A 48 13.04 13.55 -9.59
CA ASN A 48 13.96 14.65 -9.85
C ASN A 48 13.21 15.89 -10.38
N THR A 49 12.45 16.53 -9.49
CA THR A 49 11.64 17.72 -9.79
C THR A 49 11.82 18.79 -8.72
N LYS A 50 11.53 20.05 -9.09
CA LYS A 50 11.44 21.16 -8.13
C LYS A 50 10.08 21.21 -7.42
N ALA A 51 9.06 20.54 -7.96
CA ALA A 51 7.71 20.52 -7.40
C ALA A 51 7.64 19.56 -6.20
N LYS A 52 8.30 19.91 -5.09
CA LYS A 52 8.32 19.10 -3.86
C LYS A 52 7.68 19.84 -2.70
N CYS A 53 6.97 19.10 -1.86
CA CYS A 53 6.29 19.59 -0.65
C CYS A 53 6.84 18.96 0.63
N ASN A 54 8.12 18.58 0.61
CA ASN A 54 8.87 18.10 1.78
C ASN A 54 9.56 19.24 2.55
N MET A 55 9.01 20.46 2.50
CA MET A 55 9.54 21.66 3.14
C MET A 55 8.42 22.51 3.73
N ALA A 56 8.76 23.47 4.59
CA ALA A 56 7.79 24.47 5.06
C ALA A 56 7.27 25.32 3.87
N PRO A 57 6.01 25.80 3.89
CA PRO A 57 5.04 25.72 4.99
C PRO A 57 4.17 24.45 4.98
N TYR A 58 4.37 23.52 4.04
CA TYR A 58 3.51 22.36 3.89
C TYR A 58 3.47 21.51 5.16
N GLY A 59 2.27 21.10 5.55
CA GLY A 59 2.05 20.32 6.78
C GLY A 59 2.18 21.09 8.10
N ILE A 60 2.24 22.43 8.10
CA ILE A 60 2.36 23.22 9.34
C ILE A 60 1.18 23.03 10.31
N ASP A 61 -0.01 22.70 9.79
CA ASP A 61 -1.20 22.46 10.62
C ASP A 61 -1.38 20.99 11.02
N PHE A 62 -0.51 20.07 10.55
CA PHE A 62 -0.52 18.67 10.99
C PHE A 62 0.03 18.49 12.41
N PRO A 63 -0.35 17.42 13.12
CA PRO A 63 0.34 17.00 14.33
C PRO A 63 1.86 16.88 14.12
N GLY A 64 2.63 17.60 14.94
CA GLY A 64 4.09 17.65 14.84
C GLY A 64 4.64 18.65 13.80
N ARG A 65 3.79 19.33 13.02
CA ARG A 65 4.16 20.42 12.10
C ARG A 65 5.28 20.03 11.11
N LYS A 66 5.27 18.78 10.65
CA LYS A 66 6.27 18.25 9.72
C LYS A 66 5.73 18.28 8.29
N PRO A 67 6.58 18.59 7.30
CA PRO A 67 6.20 18.45 5.89
C PRO A 67 5.73 17.04 5.58
N THR A 68 4.55 16.93 4.97
CA THR A 68 3.90 15.64 4.68
C THR A 68 4.09 15.21 3.23
N GLY A 69 4.61 16.08 2.37
CA GLY A 69 4.66 15.85 0.91
C GLY A 69 3.38 16.24 0.17
N ARG A 70 2.31 16.64 0.88
CA ARG A 70 1.09 17.18 0.26
C ARG A 70 1.26 18.67 -0.03
N PHE A 71 0.69 19.14 -1.15
CA PHE A 71 0.64 20.56 -1.51
C PHE A 71 -0.41 21.33 -0.67
N SER A 72 -0.44 21.10 0.64
CA SER A 72 -1.40 21.68 1.57
C SER A 72 -0.86 21.61 3.01
N ASN A 73 -1.63 22.19 3.94
CA ASN A 73 -1.39 22.05 5.38
C ASN A 73 -2.20 20.91 6.02
N GLY A 74 -2.99 20.18 5.23
CA GLY A 74 -3.95 19.17 5.69
C GLY A 74 -3.99 17.95 4.77
N LEU A 75 -4.95 17.05 5.01
CA LEU A 75 -5.25 15.97 4.07
C LEU A 75 -5.77 16.55 2.75
N ASN A 76 -5.44 15.91 1.63
CA ASN A 76 -5.92 16.27 0.31
C ASN A 76 -7.07 15.36 -0.12
N ILE A 77 -7.63 15.58 -1.31
CA ILE A 77 -8.79 14.82 -1.82
C ILE A 77 -8.47 13.31 -1.94
N ALA A 78 -7.24 12.95 -2.30
CA ALA A 78 -6.85 11.54 -2.40
C ALA A 78 -6.92 10.83 -1.04
N ASP A 79 -6.54 11.51 0.04
CA ASP A 79 -6.68 10.96 1.40
C ASP A 79 -8.14 10.70 1.78
N PHE A 80 -9.02 11.68 1.52
CA PHE A 80 -10.44 11.54 1.84
C PHE A 80 -11.10 10.44 1.01
N LEU A 81 -10.78 10.35 -0.28
CA LEU A 81 -11.30 9.30 -1.14
C LEU A 81 -10.76 7.92 -0.73
N ALA A 82 -9.48 7.82 -0.36
CA ALA A 82 -8.91 6.57 0.13
C ALA A 82 -9.59 6.11 1.43
N ASP A 83 -10.00 7.02 2.31
CA ASP A 83 -10.76 6.71 3.52
C ASP A 83 -12.19 6.24 3.20
N VAL A 84 -12.85 6.89 2.24
CA VAL A 84 -14.21 6.52 1.79
C VAL A 84 -14.25 5.15 1.12
N TYR A 85 -13.21 4.77 0.38
CA TYR A 85 -13.14 3.51 -0.36
C TYR A 85 -12.37 2.40 0.39
N ARG A 86 -12.10 2.58 1.69
CA ARG A 86 -11.38 1.61 2.53
C ARG A 86 -12.23 0.42 2.95
#